data_AF-A0A539DTC9-F1
#
_entry.id   AF-A0A539DTC9-F1
#
_cell.length_a   1.000
_cell.length_b   1.000
_cell.length_c   1.000
_cell.angle_alpha   90.00
_cell.angle_beta   90.00
_cell.angle_gamma   90.00
#
_symmetry.space_group_name_H-M   'P 1'
#
loop_
_entity.id
_entity.type
_entity.pdbx_description
1 polymer ?
#
loop_
_entity_poly.entity_id
_entity_poly.type
_entity_poly.pdbx_seq_one_letter_code
_entity_poly.pdbx_strand_id
1 'polypeptide(L)' 'MDYDVKDIKLADQGKLKIEWAEATMPVLRLIKKRFQKEKPLRGMRVTACLHV' A
#
# COMPACT_ATOMS: atom_id res chain seq x y z
N MET A 1 -17.72 -0.74 -1.06
CA MET A 1 -16.42 -1.20 -1.57
C MET A 1 -16.54 -2.70 -1.64
N ASP A 2 -16.54 -3.24 -2.84
CA ASP A 2 -16.61 -4.69 -3.03
C ASP A 2 -15.18 -5.23 -3.00
N TYR A 3 -14.93 -6.19 -2.12
CA TYR A 3 -13.68 -6.90 -2.02
C TYR A 3 -13.96 -8.37 -1.74
N ASP A 4 -13.09 -9.24 -2.21
CA ASP A 4 -13.13 -10.67 -1.95
C ASP A 4 -11.81 -11.08 -1.30
N VAL A 5 -11.84 -11.29 0.01
CA VAL A 5 -10.68 -11.68 0.82
C VAL A 5 -11.11 -12.73 1.83
N LYS A 6 -10.19 -13.62 2.19
CA LYS A 6 -10.48 -14.78 3.04
C LYS A 6 -11.04 -14.41 4.43
N ASP A 7 -10.40 -13.47 5.13
CA ASP A 7 -10.81 -13.06 6.48
C ASP A 7 -10.39 -11.62 6.76
N ILE A 8 -11.38 -10.74 6.97
CA ILE A 8 -11.17 -9.32 7.24
C ILE A 8 -10.60 -9.06 8.65
N LYS A 9 -10.77 -10.01 9.58
CA LYS A 9 -10.30 -9.85 10.98
C LYS A 9 -8.78 -9.82 11.11
N LEU A 10 -8.05 -10.22 10.07
CA LEU A 10 -6.59 -10.19 10.04
C LEU A 10 -6.01 -8.79 9.73
N ALA A 11 -6.86 -7.79 9.48
CA ALA A 11 -6.43 -6.45 9.05
C ALA A 11 -5.43 -5.79 10.02
N ASP A 12 -5.68 -5.86 11.33
CA ASP A 12 -4.81 -5.24 12.33
C ASP A 12 -3.42 -5.88 12.35
N GLN A 13 -3.37 -7.21 12.29
CA GLN A 13 -2.11 -7.94 12.21
C GLN A 13 -1.39 -7.68 10.89
N GLY A 14 -2.12 -7.59 9.78
CA GLY A 14 -1.58 -7.25 8.47
C GLY A 14 -0.93 -5.87 8.47
N LYS A 15 -1.57 -4.89 9.10
CA LYS A 15 -1.03 -3.52 9.24
C LYS A 15 0.31 -3.50 9.96
N LEU A 16 0.43 -4.22 11.07
CA LEU A 16 1.70 -4.33 11.80
C LEU A 16 2.83 -4.92 10.92
N LYS A 17 2.51 -5.92 10.09
CA LYS A 17 3.49 -6.49 9.15
C LYS A 17 3.89 -5.50 8.04
N ILE A 18 2.93 -4.72 7.53
CA ILE A 18 3.20 -3.66 6.54
C ILE A 18 4.16 -2.61 7.14
N GLU A 19 3.91 -2.16 8.37
CA GLU A 19 4.75 -1.18 9.05
C GLU A 19 6.17 -1.72 9.30
N TRP A 20 6.28 -2.99 9.71
CA TRP A 20 7.56 -3.66 9.88
C TRP A 20 8.33 -3.77 8.56
N ALA A 21 7.66 -4.14 7.46
CA ALA A 21 8.27 -4.19 6.14
C ALA A 21 8.69 -2.80 5.62
N GLU A 22 7.87 -1.75 5.85
CA GLU A 22 8.20 -0.37 5.43
C GLU A 22 9.54 0.11 6.02
N ALA A 23 9.92 -0.38 7.22
CA ALA A 23 11.19 -0.04 7.87
C ALA A 23 12.42 -0.43 7.02
N THR A 24 12.33 -1.49 6.22
CA THR A 24 13.43 -2.00 5.37
C THR A 24 13.30 -1.60 3.90
N MET A 25 12.30 -0.78 3.54
CA MET A 25 12.04 -0.31 2.17
C MET A 25 12.24 1.21 2.01
N PRO A 26 13.47 1.73 2.16
CA PRO A 26 13.74 3.17 2.22
C PRO A 26 13.33 3.92 0.95
N VAL A 27 13.43 3.29 -0.22
CA VAL A 27 13.09 3.89 -1.52
C VAL A 27 11.59 4.15 -1.63
N LEU A 28 10.74 3.20 -1.25
CA LEU A 28 9.28 3.38 -1.27
C LEU A 28 8.84 4.52 -0.34
N ARG A 29 9.50 4.65 0.81
CA ARG A 29 9.25 5.76 1.75
C ARG A 29 9.63 7.12 1.14
N LEU A 30 10.75 7.20 0.41
CA LEU A 30 11.14 8.42 -0.31
C LEU A 30 10.12 8.78 -1.39
N ILE A 31 9.69 7.80 -2.19
CA ILE A 31 8.67 8.00 -3.24
C ILE A 31 7.35 8.47 -2.62
N LYS A 32 6.89 7.83 -1.54
CA LYS A 32 5.68 8.19 -0.80
C LYS A 32 5.72 9.66 -0.34
N LYS A 33 6.84 10.08 0.28
CA LYS A 33 7.03 11.49 0.73
C LYS A 33 6.95 12.49 -0.43
N ARG A 34 7.58 12.19 -1.56
CA ARG A 34 7.54 13.05 -2.76
C ARG A 34 6.13 13.10 -3.37
N PHE A 35 5.53 11.93 -3.60
CA PHE A 35 4.25 11.80 -4.30
C PHE A 35 3.05 12.27 -3.48
N GLN A 36 3.17 12.32 -2.16
CA GLN A 36 2.14 12.94 -1.31
C GLN A 36 1.94 14.44 -1.64
N LYS A 37 3.01 15.15 -2.02
CA LYS A 37 2.96 16.55 -2.44
C LYS A 37 2.55 16.70 -3.90
N GLU A 38 3.24 15.97 -4.79
CA GLU A 38 3.08 16.10 -6.25
C GLU A 38 1.77 15.49 -6.76
N LYS A 39 1.24 14.47 -6.08
CA LYS A 39 0.07 13.67 -6.46
C LYS A 39 0.07 13.29 -7.95
N PRO A 40 1.17 12.71 -8.49
CA PRO A 40 1.33 12.50 -9.94
C PRO A 40 0.32 11.49 -10.52
N LEU A 41 -0.26 10.63 -9.68
CA LEU A 41 -1.24 9.62 -10.09
C LEU A 41 -2.69 10.11 -9.99
N ARG A 42 -2.93 11.40 -9.68
CA ARG A 42 -4.28 11.93 -9.51
C ARG A 42 -5.08 11.81 -10.81
N GLY A 43 -6.23 11.16 -10.72
CA GLY A 43 -7.12 10.94 -11.87
C GLY A 43 -6.80 9.70 -12.70
N MET A 44 -5.73 8.98 -12.38
CA MET A 44 -5.39 7.72 -13.05
C MET A 44 -6.13 6.54 -12.40
N ARG A 45 -6.56 5.58 -13.21
CA ARG A 45 -7.05 4.27 -12.76
C ARG A 45 -5.92 3.24 -12.91
N VAL A 46 -5.55 2.60 -11.82
CA VAL A 46 -4.44 1.63 -11.77
C VAL A 46 -5.00 0.24 -11.47
N THR A 47 -4.60 -0.76 -12.25
CA THR A 47 -4.88 -2.19 -12.03
C THR A 47 -3.57 -2.94 -11.85
N ALA A 48 -3.53 -3.92 -10.95
CA ALA A 48 -2.33 -4.74 -10.71
C ALA A 48 -2.71 -6.22 -10.58
N CYS A 49 -1.82 -7.08 -11.08
CA CYS A 49 -1.85 -8.53 -10.85
C CYS A 49 -0.46 -8.91 -10.34
N LEU A 50 -0.35 -9.08 -9.02
CA LEU A 50 0.89 -9.33 -8.30
C LEU A 50 0.59 -10.31 -7.16
N HIS A 51 1.63 -10.75 -6.46
CA HIS A 51 1.44 -11.45 -5.20
C HIS A 51 0.93 -10.44 -4.16
N VAL A 52 -0.28 -10.68 -3.66
CA VAL A 52 -1.00 -9.84 -2.69
C VAL A 52 -1.11 -10.58 -1.37
#